data_AF-A0A0C4Y5Y1-F1
#
_entry.id   AF-A0A0C4Y5Y1-F1
#
_cell.length_a   1.000
_cell.length_b   1.000
_cell.length_c   1.000
_cell.angle_alpha   90.00
_cell.angle_beta   90.00
_cell.angle_gamma   90.00
#
_symmetry.space_group_name_H-M   'P 1'
#
loop_
_entity.id
_entity.type
_entity.pdbx_description
1 polymer ?
#
loop_
_entity_poly.entity_id
_entity_poly.type
_entity_poly.pdbx_seq_one_letter_code
_entity_poly.pdbx_strand_id
1 'polypeptide(L)'
;MIRFCKSPLCLLIETKSRWLIPRGFDGFAPGPLILVRPGVSQALIEHEKVHVRQFWRSGGLMGVLYLASPRWRLRFELEAYREQLKHCEPGAAHHFARMLARHYGLDMTQEQAYRLLTAPGTAE
;
A
#
# COMPACT_ATOMS: atom_id res chain seq x y z
N MET A 1 -17.03 2.18 10.71
CA MET A 1 -16.65 3.52 11.23
C MET A 1 -16.28 4.41 10.04
N ILE A 2 -16.58 5.70 10.06
CA ILE A 2 -16.14 6.65 9.03
C ILE A 2 -15.29 7.73 9.70
N ARG A 3 -14.10 8.01 9.17
CA ARG A 3 -13.16 9.00 9.68
C ARG A 3 -12.58 9.84 8.54
N PHE A 4 -12.66 11.15 8.68
CA PHE A 4 -12.01 12.07 7.76
C PHE A 4 -10.54 12.31 8.15
N CYS A 5 -9.65 12.25 7.17
CA CYS A 5 -8.22 12.51 7.31
C CYS A 5 -7.85 13.75 6.49
N LYS A 6 -7.16 14.71 7.11
CA LYS A 6 -6.72 15.96 6.44
C LYS A 6 -5.36 15.83 5.75
N SER A 7 -4.55 14.84 6.14
CA SER A 7 -3.22 14.60 5.58
C SER A 7 -2.96 13.09 5.46
N PRO A 8 -3.04 12.51 4.25
CA PRO A 8 -3.57 13.10 3.02
C PRO A 8 -5.08 13.39 3.14
N LEU A 9 -5.62 14.20 2.23
CA LEU A 9 -7.06 14.40 2.12
C LEU A 9 -7.72 13.07 1.72
N CYS A 10 -8.34 12.39 2.67
CA CYS A 10 -9.07 11.16 2.41
C CYS A 10 -10.17 10.86 3.41
N LEU A 11 -11.04 9.93 3.00
CA LEU A 11 -12.07 9.35 3.85
C LEU A 11 -11.72 7.90 4.17
N LEU A 12 -11.46 7.61 5.43
CA LEU A 12 -11.25 6.25 5.93
C LEU A 12 -12.60 5.66 6.33
N ILE A 13 -12.94 4.52 5.74
CA ILE A 13 -14.17 3.78 5.97
C ILE A 13 -13.80 2.37 6.41
N GLU A 14 -14.13 2.05 7.64
CA GLU A 14 -14.08 0.69 8.15
C GLU A 14 -15.36 -0.05 7.76
N THR A 15 -15.23 -1.17 7.05
CA THR A 15 -16.35 -1.94 6.51
C THR A 15 -16.16 -3.44 6.69
N LYS A 16 -17.25 -4.14 7.04
CA LYS A 16 -17.32 -5.61 7.07
C LYS A 16 -17.68 -6.22 5.71
N SER A 17 -17.95 -5.38 4.70
CA SER A 17 -18.37 -5.84 3.39
C SER A 17 -17.24 -6.60 2.69
N ARG A 18 -17.55 -7.81 2.20
CA ARG A 18 -16.63 -8.65 1.42
C ARG A 18 -16.56 -8.25 -0.06
N TRP A 19 -17.40 -7.32 -0.48
CA TRP A 19 -17.51 -6.88 -1.88
C TRP A 19 -16.72 -5.60 -2.16
N LEU A 20 -16.48 -4.78 -1.14
CA LEU A 20 -15.82 -3.49 -1.29
C LEU A 20 -14.29 -3.57 -1.21
N ILE A 21 -13.76 -4.57 -0.52
CA ILE A 21 -12.33 -4.83 -0.39
C ILE A 21 -12.00 -6.13 -1.13
N PRO A 22 -11.07 -6.12 -2.09
CA PRO A 22 -10.66 -7.31 -2.83
C PRO A 22 -10.30 -8.49 -1.91
N ARG A 23 -10.57 -9.72 -2.39
CA ARG A 23 -10.26 -10.94 -1.63
C ARG A 23 -8.74 -11.08 -1.45
N GLY A 24 -8.31 -11.44 -0.25
CA GLY A 24 -6.89 -11.56 0.11
C GLY A 24 -6.25 -10.27 0.62
N PHE A 25 -7.01 -9.17 0.70
CA PHE A 25 -6.55 -7.89 1.24
C PHE A 25 -7.44 -7.41 2.40
N ASP A 26 -6.83 -6.67 3.31
CA ASP A 26 -7.46 -6.06 4.49
C ASP A 26 -7.57 -4.53 4.40
N GLY A 27 -6.90 -3.94 3.43
CA GLY A 27 -6.96 -2.52 3.06
C GLY A 27 -7.07 -2.34 1.55
N PHE A 28 -7.71 -1.25 1.12
CA PHE A 28 -7.81 -0.86 -0.27
C PHE A 28 -8.05 0.65 -0.39
N ALA A 29 -7.25 1.35 -1.20
CA ALA A 29 -7.35 2.79 -1.40
C ALA A 29 -7.80 3.21 -2.82
N PRO A 30 -9.11 3.17 -3.15
CA PRO A 30 -9.61 3.70 -4.42
C PRO A 30 -9.67 5.23 -4.39
N GLY A 31 -8.60 5.85 -4.89
CA GLY A 31 -8.50 7.31 -5.00
C GLY A 31 -8.43 8.00 -3.63
N PRO A 32 -9.36 8.92 -3.29
CA PRO A 32 -9.37 9.62 -2.01
C PRO A 32 -10.04 8.83 -0.88
N LEU A 33 -10.39 7.56 -1.09
CA LEU A 33 -11.02 6.70 -0.10
C LEU A 33 -10.03 5.66 0.40
N ILE A 34 -10.09 5.34 1.69
CA ILE A 34 -9.38 4.21 2.30
C ILE A 34 -10.45 3.28 2.87
N LEU A 35 -10.53 2.07 2.36
CA LEU A 35 -11.41 1.03 2.84
C LEU A 35 -10.60 0.02 3.63
N VAL A 36 -10.98 -0.24 4.88
CA VAL A 36 -10.28 -1.22 5.73
C VAL A 36 -11.25 -2.15 6.42
N ARG A 37 -10.78 -3.37 6.73
CA ARG A 37 -11.53 -4.28 7.61
C ARG A 37 -11.45 -3.82 9.08
N PRO A 38 -12.42 -4.17 9.93
CA PRO A 38 -12.33 -3.88 11.35
C PRO A 38 -11.10 -4.55 11.98
N GLY A 39 -10.38 -3.82 12.83
CA GLY A 39 -9.24 -4.35 13.59
C GLY A 39 -7.90 -4.33 12.86
N VAL A 40 -7.80 -3.67 11.70
CA VAL A 40 -6.51 -3.50 11.02
C VAL A 40 -5.53 -2.67 11.85
N SER A 41 -4.24 -2.92 11.68
CA SER A 41 -3.18 -2.19 12.37
C SER A 41 -3.07 -0.75 11.87
N GLN A 42 -2.58 0.15 12.74
CA GLN A 42 -2.27 1.53 12.33
C GLN A 42 -1.23 1.55 11.20
N ALA A 43 -0.28 0.61 11.20
CA ALA A 43 0.72 0.48 10.14
C ALA A 43 0.07 0.25 8.76
N LEU A 44 -0.95 -0.60 8.67
CA LEU A 44 -1.67 -0.80 7.41
C LEU A 44 -2.44 0.46 6.98
N ILE A 45 -2.99 1.22 7.93
CA ILE A 45 -3.63 2.51 7.60
C ILE A 45 -2.62 3.50 7.01
N GLU A 46 -1.39 3.55 7.54
CA GLU A 46 -0.33 4.40 6.98
C GLU A 46 0.12 3.93 5.59
N HIS A 47 0.10 2.62 5.31
CA HIS A 47 0.28 2.07 3.97
C HIS A 47 -0.78 2.62 3.00
N GLU A 48 -2.07 2.49 3.33
CA GLU A 48 -3.16 2.96 2.46
C GLU A 48 -3.11 4.49 2.25
N LYS A 49 -2.69 5.26 3.25
CA LYS A 49 -2.46 6.70 3.10
C LYS A 49 -1.36 7.02 2.08
N VAL A 50 -0.34 6.18 1.91
CA VAL A 50 0.64 6.36 0.84
C VAL A 50 -0.03 6.27 -0.52
N HIS A 51 -0.93 5.32 -0.75
CA HIS A 51 -1.66 5.22 -2.02
C HIS A 51 -2.54 6.43 -2.30
N VAL A 52 -3.20 6.98 -1.27
CA VAL A 52 -3.92 8.26 -1.42
C VAL A 52 -2.96 9.39 -1.77
N ARG A 53 -1.78 9.48 -1.13
CA ARG A 53 -0.77 10.49 -1.49
C ARG A 53 -0.30 10.31 -2.94
N GLN A 54 -0.09 9.07 -3.39
CA GLN A 54 0.27 8.74 -4.76
C GLN A 54 -0.83 9.14 -5.75
N PHE A 55 -2.10 8.93 -5.40
CA PHE A 55 -3.26 9.38 -6.17
C PHE A 55 -3.24 10.90 -6.35
N TRP A 56 -3.11 11.67 -5.26
CA TRP A 56 -3.03 13.14 -5.37
C TRP A 56 -1.78 13.61 -6.12
N ARG A 57 -0.61 13.01 -5.87
CA ARG A 57 0.66 13.34 -6.54
C ARG A 57 0.63 13.06 -8.04
N SER A 58 -0.17 12.10 -8.47
CA SER A 58 -0.34 11.74 -9.90
C SER A 58 -1.54 12.45 -10.56
N GLY A 59 -2.16 13.44 -9.90
CA GLY A 59 -3.35 14.13 -10.44
C GLY A 59 -4.54 13.19 -10.64
N GLY A 60 -4.62 12.11 -9.85
CA GLY A 60 -5.66 11.10 -9.92
C GLY A 60 -5.36 9.90 -10.84
N LEU A 61 -4.20 9.87 -11.50
CA LEU A 61 -3.84 8.83 -12.48
C LEU A 61 -3.19 7.58 -11.89
N MET A 62 -3.00 7.51 -10.56
CA MET A 62 -2.31 6.40 -9.89
C MET A 62 -2.87 5.03 -10.30
N GLY A 63 -4.20 4.86 -10.31
CA GLY A 63 -4.82 3.59 -10.71
C GLY A 63 -4.51 3.19 -12.15
N VAL A 64 -4.46 4.15 -13.07
CA VAL A 64 -4.09 3.90 -14.48
C VAL A 64 -2.62 3.48 -14.57
N LEU A 65 -1.72 4.22 -13.93
CA LEU A 65 -0.28 3.90 -13.90
C LEU A 65 -0.02 2.52 -13.30
N TYR A 66 -0.74 2.17 -12.23
CA TYR A 66 -0.65 0.88 -11.54
C TYR A 66 -1.06 -0.30 -12.42
N LEU A 67 -2.11 -0.13 -13.23
CA LEU A 67 -2.59 -1.16 -14.14
C LEU A 67 -1.75 -1.23 -15.41
N ALA A 68 -1.25 -0.10 -15.90
CA ALA A 68 -0.50 -0.02 -17.15
C ALA A 68 0.92 -0.59 -17.07
N SER A 69 1.55 -0.62 -15.89
CA SER A 69 2.93 -1.11 -15.77
C SER A 69 3.27 -1.79 -14.44
N PRO A 70 3.87 -3.00 -14.47
CA PRO A 70 4.44 -3.63 -13.28
C PRO A 70 5.52 -2.78 -12.60
N ARG A 71 6.24 -1.94 -13.35
CA ARG A 71 7.26 -1.03 -12.78
C ARG A 71 6.62 0.06 -11.91
N TRP A 72 5.54 0.66 -12.38
CA TRP A 72 4.77 1.64 -11.59
C TRP A 72 4.14 0.99 -10.37
N ARG A 73 3.54 -0.19 -10.55
CA ARG A 73 3.01 -0.99 -9.44
C ARG A 73 4.07 -1.25 -8.37
N LEU A 74 5.22 -1.78 -8.74
CA LEU A 74 6.32 -2.04 -7.82
C LEU A 74 6.76 -0.77 -7.10
N ARG A 75 6.92 0.35 -7.83
CA ARG A 75 7.31 1.63 -7.24
C ARG A 75 6.31 2.09 -6.18
N PHE A 76 5.02 1.96 -6.47
CA PHE A 76 3.96 2.37 -5.54
C PHE A 76 3.88 1.50 -4.29
N GLU A 77 3.94 0.18 -4.46
CA GLU A 77 3.92 -0.78 -3.34
C GLU A 77 5.17 -0.68 -2.47
N LEU A 78 6.36 -0.47 -3.06
CA LEU A 78 7.59 -0.28 -2.30
C LEU A 78 7.54 0.97 -1.41
N GLU A 79 7.03 2.08 -1.93
CA GLU A 79 6.85 3.31 -1.14
C GLU A 79 5.87 3.06 0.01
N ALA A 80 4.76 2.37 -0.24
CA ALA A 80 3.73 2.07 0.76
C ALA A 80 4.25 1.12 1.85
N TYR A 81 4.92 0.03 1.48
CA TYR A 81 5.51 -0.91 2.45
C TYR A 81 6.68 -0.32 3.23
N ARG A 82 7.49 0.55 2.62
CA ARG A 82 8.56 1.25 3.36
C ARG A 82 7.99 2.19 4.42
N GLU A 83 6.87 2.86 4.14
CA GLU A 83 6.18 3.65 5.15
C GLU A 83 5.60 2.74 6.24
N GLN A 84 4.94 1.65 5.86
CA GLN A 84 4.38 0.68 6.80
C GLN A 84 5.45 0.11 7.75
N LEU A 85 6.66 -0.16 7.26
CA LEU A 85 7.78 -0.65 8.05
C LEU A 85 8.19 0.30 9.19
N LYS A 86 8.05 1.62 9.01
CA LYS A 86 8.36 2.60 10.07
C LYS A 86 7.46 2.44 11.29
N HIS A 87 6.33 1.75 11.14
CA HIS A 87 5.33 1.52 12.18
C HIS A 87 5.26 0.05 12.62
N CYS A 88 6.23 -0.78 12.24
CA CYS A 88 6.25 -2.21 12.53
C CYS A 88 7.57 -2.62 13.19
N GLU A 89 7.56 -3.79 13.83
CA GLU A 89 8.76 -4.42 14.36
C GLU A 89 9.75 -4.78 13.23
N PRO A 90 11.07 -4.79 13.50
CA PRO A 90 12.11 -5.01 12.47
C PRO A 90 11.92 -6.28 11.61
N GLY A 91 11.31 -7.33 12.16
CA GLY A 91 11.06 -8.59 11.45
C GLY A 91 9.98 -8.52 10.35
N ALA A 92 9.18 -7.44 10.30
CA ALA A 92 8.07 -7.32 9.36
C ALA A 92 8.50 -7.27 7.88
N ALA A 93 9.75 -6.88 7.60
CA ALA A 93 10.28 -6.77 6.23
C ALA A 93 10.20 -8.09 5.45
N HIS A 94 10.46 -9.23 6.10
CA HIS A 94 10.32 -10.54 5.45
C HIS A 94 8.88 -10.85 5.05
N HIS A 95 7.91 -10.47 5.88
CA HIS A 95 6.50 -10.65 5.59
C HIS A 95 6.06 -9.80 4.39
N PHE A 96 6.42 -8.52 4.36
CA PHE A 96 6.08 -7.62 3.25
C PHE A 96 6.78 -8.00 1.94
N ALA A 97 8.03 -8.46 2.00
CA ALA A 97 8.72 -9.01 0.83
C ALA A 97 7.97 -10.22 0.22
N ARG A 98 7.41 -11.09 1.07
CA ARG A 98 6.56 -12.21 0.61
C ARG A 98 5.28 -11.72 -0.05
N MET A 99 4.64 -10.69 0.53
CA MET A 99 3.43 -10.10 -0.04
C MET A 99 3.71 -9.51 -1.43
N LEU A 100 4.78 -8.71 -1.56
CA LEU A 100 5.26 -8.13 -2.82
C LEU A 100 5.45 -9.18 -3.92
N ALA A 101 6.13 -10.28 -3.59
CA ALA A 101 6.42 -11.35 -4.54
C ALA A 101 5.16 -12.13 -5.01
N ARG A 102 4.13 -12.24 -4.16
CA ARG A 102 2.99 -13.15 -4.40
C ARG A 102 1.71 -12.46 -4.87
N HIS A 103 1.43 -11.25 -4.43
CA HIS A 103 0.09 -10.67 -4.58
C HIS A 103 -0.04 -9.66 -5.72
N TYR A 104 1.07 -9.18 -6.28
CA TYR A 104 1.07 -8.03 -7.18
C TYR A 104 1.48 -8.35 -8.62
N GLY A 105 1.75 -9.63 -8.93
CA GLY A 105 2.13 -10.06 -10.28
C GLY A 105 3.39 -9.37 -10.80
N LEU A 106 4.39 -9.21 -9.94
CA LEU A 106 5.61 -8.44 -10.21
C LEU A 106 6.79 -9.28 -10.73
N ASP A 107 6.57 -10.58 -10.98
CA ASP A 107 7.56 -11.54 -11.47
C ASP A 107 8.93 -11.39 -10.78
N MET A 108 8.94 -11.49 -9.45
CA MET A 108 10.14 -11.37 -8.63
C MET A 108 10.13 -12.33 -7.45
N THR A 109 11.32 -12.69 -6.99
CA THR A 109 11.48 -13.54 -5.80
C THR A 109 11.30 -12.75 -4.51
N GLN A 110 11.03 -13.45 -3.41
CA GLN A 110 10.93 -12.83 -2.08
C GLN A 110 12.26 -12.17 -1.69
N GLU A 111 13.41 -12.75 -2.06
CA GLU A 111 14.74 -12.20 -1.80
C GLU A 111 14.98 -10.90 -2.57
N GLN A 112 14.56 -10.84 -3.84
CA GLN A 112 14.61 -9.62 -4.65
C GLN A 112 13.73 -8.53 -4.03
N ALA A 113 12.49 -8.86 -3.66
CA ALA A 113 11.57 -7.94 -3.00
C ALA A 113 12.14 -7.42 -1.66
N TYR A 114 12.75 -8.30 -0.85
CA TYR A 114 13.37 -7.92 0.41
C TYR A 114 14.52 -6.92 0.20
N ARG A 115 15.43 -7.21 -0.74
CA ARG A 115 16.53 -6.31 -1.08
C ARG A 115 16.03 -4.94 -1.52
N LEU A 116 15.00 -4.89 -2.37
CA LEU A 116 14.40 -3.64 -2.81
C LEU A 116 13.77 -2.88 -1.63
N LEU A 117 13.05 -3.58 -0.76
CA LEU A 117 12.37 -2.98 0.38
C LEU A 117 13.36 -2.34 1.37
N THR A 118 14.47 -3.02 1.65
CA THR A 118 15.48 -2.59 2.63
C THR A 118 16.65 -1.81 2.04
N ALA A 119 16.69 -1.62 0.72
CA ALA A 119 17.73 -0.81 0.10
C ALA A 119 17.69 0.63 0.67
N PRO A 120 18.84 1.21 1.04
CA PRO A 120 18.88 2.63 1.40
C PRO A 120 18.37 3.42 0.21
N GLY A 121 17.40 4.31 0.45
CA GLY A 121 16.75 5.06 -0.63
C GLY A 121 17.78 5.80 -1.47
N THR A 122 17.80 5.56 -2.77
CA THR A 122 18.51 6.43 -3.71
C THR A 122 17.86 7.81 -3.60
N ALA A 123 18.62 8.78 -3.09
CA ALA A 123 18.26 10.18 -3.19
C ALA A 123 18.27 10.53 -4.69
N GLU A 124 17.08 10.58 -5.29
CA GLU A 124 16.81 11.26 -6.55
C GLU A 124 15.92 12.47 -6.26
#